data_AF-A0A314Y1N3-F1
#
_entry.id   AF-A0A314Y1N3-F1
#
_cell.length_a   1.000
_cell.length_b   1.000
_cell.length_c   1.000
_cell.angle_alpha   90.00
_cell.angle_beta   90.00
_cell.angle_gamma   90.00
#
_symmetry.space_group_name_H-M   'P 1'
#
loop_
_entity.id
_entity.type
_entity.pdbx_description
1 polymer ?
#
loop_
_entity_poly.entity_id
_entity_poly.type
_entity_poly.pdbx_seq_one_letter_code
_entity_poly.pdbx_strand_id
1 'polypeptide(L)'
;MVPLLGSRLDGAKMLACGLATHFVPSAKLPLLEKALISRAASATSSSCDLASISAIIDEYSLQQPALNEKSAFHKMDVIDKCFSRPTVEEILSALEKEATTTDTNRADG
;
A
#
# COMPACT_ATOMS: atom_id res chain seq x y z
N MET A 1 8.56 5.16 -11.44
CA MET A 1 9.02 4.20 -10.41
C MET A 1 8.91 2.80 -11.00
N VAL A 2 10.04 2.20 -11.37
CA VAL A 2 10.10 0.83 -11.92
C VAL A 2 10.28 -0.13 -10.74
N PRO A 3 9.46 -1.19 -10.59
CA PRO A 3 9.58 -2.09 -9.44
C PRO A 3 10.76 -3.04 -9.64
N LEU A 4 11.92 -2.68 -9.08
CA LEU A 4 13.13 -3.50 -9.09
C LEU A 4 13.12 -4.57 -7.98
N LEU A 5 12.31 -4.41 -6.94
CA LEU A 5 12.02 -5.47 -5.96
C LEU A 5 10.65 -6.10 -6.26
N GLY A 6 10.65 -7.34 -6.75
CA GLY A 6 9.47 -8.20 -6.88
C GLY A 6 8.86 -8.62 -5.54
N SER A 7 8.81 -7.71 -4.57
CA SER A 7 8.26 -7.95 -3.24
C SER A 7 6.74 -8.02 -3.28
N ARG A 8 6.14 -8.97 -2.56
CA ARG A 8 4.69 -9.06 -2.40
C ARG A 8 4.19 -7.88 -1.57
N LEU A 9 3.23 -7.14 -2.12
CA LEU A 9 2.52 -6.05 -1.43
C LEU A 9 1.22 -6.62 -0.83
N ASP A 10 0.95 -6.32 0.44
CA ASP A 10 -0.35 -6.60 1.05
C ASP A 10 -1.34 -5.44 0.78
N GLY A 11 -2.62 -5.64 1.10
CA GLY A 11 -3.66 -4.65 0.79
C GLY A 11 -3.46 -3.29 1.49
N ALA A 12 -2.88 -3.27 2.69
CA ALA A 12 -2.58 -2.02 3.40
C ALA A 12 -1.44 -1.26 2.73
N LYS A 13 -0.39 -1.97 2.30
CA LYS A 13 0.74 -1.42 1.55
C LYS A 13 0.32 -0.93 0.17
N MET A 14 -0.60 -1.62 -0.50
CA MET A 14 -1.14 -1.15 -1.79
C MET A 14 -1.84 0.21 -1.65
N LEU A 15 -2.61 0.42 -0.57
CA LEU A 15 -3.21 1.72 -0.28
C LEU A 15 -2.14 2.78 0.02
N ALA A 16 -1.17 2.46 0.89
CA ALA A 16 -0.15 3.40 1.32
C ALA A 16 0.83 3.83 0.19
N CYS A 17 1.10 2.95 -0.77
CA CYS A 17 1.90 3.26 -1.96
C CYS A 17 1.09 3.92 -3.10
N GLY A 18 -0.19 4.24 -2.87
CA GLY A 18 -1.05 4.87 -3.88
C GLY A 18 -1.46 3.96 -5.05
N LEU A 19 -1.28 2.64 -4.90
CA LEU A 19 -1.68 1.65 -5.91
C LEU A 19 -3.15 1.21 -5.76
N ALA A 20 -3.69 1.30 -4.55
CA ALA A 20 -5.12 1.16 -4.28
C ALA A 20 -5.70 2.51 -3.83
N THR A 21 -6.97 2.75 -4.15
CA THR A 21 -7.69 3.96 -3.74
C THR A 21 -8.36 3.81 -2.38
N HIS A 22 -8.80 2.59 -2.04
CA HIS A 22 -9.56 2.29 -0.83
C HIS A 22 -9.10 0.96 -0.22
N PHE A 23 -9.28 0.80 1.09
CA PHE A 23 -9.04 -0.46 1.78
C PHE A 23 -10.26 -0.84 2.62
N VAL A 24 -10.87 -1.97 2.28
CA VAL A 24 -12.08 -2.47 2.95
C VAL A 24 -11.78 -3.83 3.59
N PRO A 25 -12.04 -4.00 4.91
CA PRO A 25 -11.91 -5.30 5.56
C PRO A 25 -12.75 -6.36 4.88
N SER A 26 -12.21 -7.57 4.71
CA SER A 26 -12.93 -8.68 4.07
C SER A 26 -14.30 -8.97 4.72
N ALA A 27 -14.40 -8.81 6.04
CA ALA A 27 -15.66 -8.96 6.78
C ALA A 27 -16.76 -7.97 6.38
N LYS A 28 -16.40 -6.80 5.84
CA LYS A 28 -17.34 -5.76 5.39
C LYS A 28 -17.66 -5.85 3.89
N LEU A 29 -16.91 -6.64 3.11
CA LEU A 29 -17.14 -6.77 1.67
C LEU A 29 -18.57 -7.21 1.29
N PRO A 30 -19.21 -8.17 1.97
CA PRO A 30 -20.59 -8.55 1.65
C PRO A 30 -21.59 -7.40 1.85
N LEU A 31 -21.34 -6.53 2.82
CA LEU A 31 -22.18 -5.36 3.09
C LEU A 31 -21.99 -4.28 2.01
N LEU A 32 -20.73 -4.03 1.63
CA LEU A 32 -20.39 -3.12 0.54
C LEU A 32 -21.03 -3.56 -0.78
N GLU A 33 -20.93 -4.85 -1.13
CA GLU A 33 -21.53 -5.40 -2.34
C GLU A 33 -23.04 -5.16 -2.36
N LYS A 34 -23.72 -5.43 -1.24
CA LYS A 34 -25.17 -5.18 -1.11
C LYS A 34 -25.53 -3.70 -1.28
N ALA A 35 -24.74 -2.79 -0.71
CA ALA A 35 -24.95 -1.35 -0.85
C ALA A 35 -24.78 -0.89 -2.31
N LEU A 36 -23.75 -1.37 -3.00
CA LEU A 36 -23.51 -1.08 -4.42
C LEU A 36 -24.62 -1.63 -5.32
N ILE A 37 -25.08 -2.87 -5.09
CA ILE A 37 -26.19 -3.47 -5.85
C ILE A 37 -27.48 -2.66 -5.64
N SER A 38 -27.79 -2.29 -4.40
CA SER A 38 -28.98 -1.47 -4.09
C SER A 38 -28.92 -0.12 -4.80
N ARG A 39 -27.75 0.52 -4.83
CA ARG A 39 -27.55 1.79 -5.54
C ARG A 39 -27.71 1.65 -7.05
N ALA A 40 -27.19 0.58 -7.62
CA ALA A 40 -27.31 0.29 -9.05
C ALA A 40 -28.77 0.03 -9.46
N ALA A 41 -29.53 -0.70 -8.64
CA ALA A 41 -30.95 -0.96 -8.87
C ALA A 41 -31.82 0.32 -8.83
N SER A 42 -31.39 1.34 -8.08
CA SER A 42 -32.06 2.63 -7.97
C SER A 42 -31.64 3.64 -9.06
N ALA A 43 -30.64 3.33 -9.89
CA ALA A 43 -30.15 4.26 -10.90
C ALA A 43 -31.01 4.17 -12.18
N THR A 44 -32.00 5.05 -12.31
CA THR A 44 -32.92 5.12 -13.47
C THR A 44 -32.28 5.75 -14.72
N SER A 45 -31.06 6.29 -14.63
CA SER A 45 -30.32 6.82 -15.77
C SER A 45 -28.89 6.31 -15.76
N SER A 46 -28.38 6.03 -16.96
CA SER A 46 -27.04 5.53 -17.28
C SER A 46 -25.88 6.42 -16.81
N SER A 47 -26.15 7.52 -16.10
CA SER A 47 -25.16 8.31 -15.39
C SER A 47 -24.88 7.66 -14.03
N CYS A 48 -23.94 6.73 -14.04
CA CYS A 48 -23.40 6.17 -12.81
C CYS A 48 -22.58 7.27 -12.12
N ASP A 49 -23.16 7.91 -11.11
CA ASP A 49 -22.49 8.97 -10.36
C ASP A 49 -21.31 8.39 -9.59
N LEU A 50 -20.10 8.58 -10.12
CA LEU A 50 -18.84 8.14 -9.53
C LEU A 50 -18.65 8.69 -8.11
N ALA A 51 -19.18 9.89 -7.82
CA ALA A 51 -19.12 10.47 -6.48
C ALA A 51 -19.96 9.66 -5.49
N SER A 52 -21.16 9.24 -5.87
CA SER A 52 -21.99 8.34 -5.06
C SER A 52 -21.30 7.01 -4.80
N ILE A 53 -20.63 6.41 -5.79
CA ILE A 53 -19.91 5.15 -5.61
C ILE A 53 -18.73 5.33 -4.65
N SER A 54 -17.95 6.39 -4.84
CA SER A 54 -16.82 6.70 -3.94
C SER A 54 -17.31 6.84 -2.51
N ALA A 55 -18.38 7.63 -2.28
CA ALA A 55 -18.94 7.83 -0.95
C ALA A 55 -19.40 6.52 -0.28
N ILE A 56 -19.99 5.60 -1.06
CA ILE A 56 -20.35 4.27 -0.55
C ILE A 56 -19.09 3.50 -0.16
N ILE A 57 -18.08 3.44 -1.01
CA ILE A 57 -16.84 2.70 -0.71
C ILE A 57 -16.13 3.31 0.50
N ASP A 58 -16.12 4.64 0.63
CA ASP A 58 -15.54 5.39 1.75
C ASP A 58 -16.19 5.01 3.09
N GLU A 59 -17.51 4.81 3.13
CA GLU A 59 -18.24 4.40 4.34
C GLU A 59 -17.76 3.04 4.90
N TYR A 60 -17.42 2.11 4.00
CA TYR A 60 -16.94 0.78 4.39
C TYR A 60 -15.42 0.70 4.50
N SER A 61 -14.71 1.72 4.02
CA SER A 61 -13.26 1.77 4.04
C SER A 61 -12.71 2.06 5.44
N LEU A 62 -11.52 1.53 5.71
CA LEU A 62 -10.72 1.98 6.85
C LEU A 62 -9.79 3.09 6.38
N GLN A 63 -9.94 4.26 7.00
CA GLN A 63 -9.19 5.47 6.67
C GLN A 63 -7.67 5.30 6.91
N GLN A 64 -7.30 4.44 7.85
CA GLN A 64 -5.93 3.98 8.05
C GLN A 64 -5.96 2.49 8.39
N PRO A 65 -5.54 1.60 7.47
CA PRO A 65 -5.14 0.26 7.86
C PRO A 65 -4.05 0.40 8.91
N ALA A 66 -4.11 -0.38 10.00
CA ALA A 66 -3.04 -0.43 10.98
C ALA A 66 -1.77 -0.92 10.28
N LEU A 67 -0.98 0.02 9.76
CA LEU A 67 0.37 -0.23 9.30
C LEU A 67 1.12 -0.58 10.58
N ASN A 68 1.25 -1.88 10.79
CA ASN A 68 2.13 -2.43 11.80
C ASN A 68 3.44 -1.64 11.76
N GLU A 69 3.69 -0.85 12.80
CA GLU A 69 4.77 0.14 12.94
C GLU A 69 6.18 -0.42 12.71
N LYS A 70 6.29 -1.75 12.50
CA LYS A 70 7.52 -2.50 12.33
C LYS A 70 7.87 -2.92 10.89
N SER A 71 7.01 -2.81 9.87
CA SER A 71 7.21 -3.69 8.70
C SER A 71 7.73 -3.09 7.38
N ALA A 72 7.60 -1.79 7.10
CA ALA A 72 8.11 -1.23 5.83
C ALA A 72 8.58 0.22 5.88
N PHE A 73 7.94 1.08 6.68
CA PHE A 73 8.26 2.51 6.69
C PHE A 73 9.65 2.81 7.24
N HIS A 74 10.13 2.06 8.23
CA HIS A 74 11.52 2.17 8.71
C HIS A 74 12.57 1.85 7.64
N LYS A 75 12.20 1.12 6.59
CA LYS A 75 13.11 0.74 5.50
C LYS A 75 12.92 1.61 4.27
N MET A 76 11.93 2.51 4.23
CA MET A 76 11.70 3.33 3.04
C MET A 76 12.87 4.28 2.80
N ASP A 77 13.38 4.92 3.84
CA ASP A 77 14.56 5.81 3.76
C ASP A 77 15.79 5.04 3.25
N VAL A 78 15.95 3.80 3.72
CA VAL A 78 17.03 2.90 3.30
C VAL A 78 16.86 2.46 1.84
N ILE A 79 15.64 2.13 1.43
CA ILE A 79 15.31 1.77 0.05
C ILE A 79 15.60 2.95 -0.87
N ASP A 80 15.12 4.15 -0.54
CA ASP A 80 15.35 5.34 -1.36
C ASP A 80 16.85 5.64 -1.48
N LYS A 81 17.57 5.63 -0.35
CA LYS A 81 19.04 5.83 -0.31
C LYS A 81 19.82 4.85 -1.19
N CYS A 82 19.40 3.58 -1.26
CA CYS A 82 20.09 2.55 -2.04
C CYS A 82 19.68 2.57 -3.52
N PHE A 83 18.39 2.75 -3.81
CA PHE A 83 17.83 2.65 -5.16
C PHE A 83 17.75 3.98 -5.92
N SER A 84 18.12 5.11 -5.30
CA SER A 84 18.27 6.40 -5.98
C SER A 84 19.58 6.52 -6.78
N ARG A 85 20.43 5.49 -6.77
CA ARG A 85 21.72 5.51 -7.49
C ARG A 85 21.52 5.35 -9.00
N PRO A 86 22.33 6.03 -9.84
CA PRO A 86 22.16 6.03 -11.29
C PRO A 86 22.49 4.70 -11.99
N THR A 87 23.28 3.81 -11.37
CA THR A 87 23.72 2.53 -11.98
C THR A 87 23.44 1.33 -11.07
N VAL A 88 23.29 0.14 -11.66
CA VAL A 88 22.98 -1.08 -10.92
C VAL A 88 24.13 -1.47 -9.97
N GLU A 89 25.37 -1.23 -10.40
CA GLU A 89 26.58 -1.47 -9.62
C GLU A 89 26.61 -0.60 -8.35
N GLU A 90 26.21 0.68 -8.47
CA GLU A 90 26.11 1.58 -7.33
C GLU A 90 24.95 1.22 -6.39
N ILE A 91 23.83 0.72 -6.92
CA ILE A 91 22.72 0.20 -6.11
C ILE A 91 23.19 -1.02 -5.29
N LEU A 92 23.88 -1.97 -5.94
CA LEU A 92 24.42 -3.17 -5.27
C LEU A 92 25.43 -2.80 -4.17
N SER A 93 26.36 -1.89 -4.45
CA SER A 93 27.33 -1.42 -3.45
C SER A 93 26.65 -0.73 -2.25
N ALA A 94 25.61 0.08 -2.50
CA ALA A 94 24.84 0.71 -1.43
C ALA A 94 24.11 -0.32 -0.56
N LEU A 95 23.54 -1.37 -1.18
CA LEU A 95 22.87 -2.46 -0.47
C LEU A 95 23.85 -3.27 0.40
N GLU A 96 25.04 -3.60 -0.11
CA GLU A 96 26.08 -4.31 0.67
C GLU A 96 26.53 -3.49 1.89
N LYS A 97 26.71 -2.18 1.71
CA LYS A 97 27.06 -1.27 2.80
C LYS A 97 25.97 -1.16 3.87
N GLU A 98 24.71 -1.19 3.46
CA GLU A 98 23.59 -1.18 4.40
C GLU A 98 23.42 -2.51 5.14
N ALA A 99 23.67 -3.64 4.47
CA ALA A 99 23.66 -4.96 5.10
C ALA A 99 24.71 -5.06 6.22
N THR A 100 25.94 -4.59 5.97
CA THR A 100 27.04 -4.62 6.95
C THR A 100 26.85 -3.70 8.15
N THR A 101 26.12 -2.60 8.00
CA THR A 101 25.81 -1.68 9.12
C THR A 101 24.70 -2.21 10.04
N THR A 102 23.82 -3.07 9.52
CA THR A 102 22.72 -3.67 10.29
C THR A 102 23.20 -4.79 11.24
N ASP A 103 24.29 -5.48 10.91
CA ASP A 103 24.87 -6.55 11.75
C ASP A 103 25.60 -6.04 12.99
N THR A 104 26.15 -4.83 12.95
CA THR A 104 26.81 -4.20 14.10
C THR A 104 25.85 -3.76 15.22
N ASN A 105 24.54 -3.69 14.98
CA ASN A 105 23.55 -3.25 15.98
C ASN A 105 22.87 -4.42 16.71
N ARG A 106 23.34 -5.67 16.51
CA ARG A 106 22.85 -6.88 17.21
C ARG A 106 23.82 -7.44 18.25
N ALA A 107 24.98 -6.80 18.44
CA ALA A 107 26.03 -7.27 19.35
C ALA A 107 26.07 -6.53 20.71
N ASP A 108 25.16 -5.61 20.98
CA ASP A 108 25.01 -4.97 22.30
C ASP A 108 23.53 -4.95 22.69
N GLY A 109 23.16 -5.86 23.60
CA GLY A 109 21.80 -6.12 24.08
C GLY A 109 21.74 -7.35 24.97
#